data_AF-A0A1J4N0X2-F1
#
_entry.id   AF-A0A1J4N0X2-F1
#
_cell.length_a   1.000
_cell.length_b   1.000
_cell.length_c   1.000
_cell.angle_alpha   90.00
_cell.angle_beta   90.00
_cell.angle_gamma   90.00
#
_symmetry.space_group_name_H-M   'P 1'
#
loop_
_entity.id
_entity.type
_entity.pdbx_description
1 polymer ?
#
loop_
_entity_poly.entity_id
_entity_poly.type
_entity_poly.pdbx_seq_one_letter_code
_entity_poly.pdbx_strand_id
1 'polypeptide(L)'
;MSDEEYLKSHFSATMMTEDAAVLHVLRALCQHCYAGKYKQIAWGGTGEREWRSNENCVTFRFQSPSERERFLTECARLLDASLWRLVKTSDSDPAERQRR
;
A
#
# COMPACT_ATOMS: atom_id res chain seq x y z
N MET A 1 9.17 7.71 15.11
CA MET A 1 7.86 7.27 14.56
C MET A 1 7.03 6.87 15.76
N SER A 2 5.77 7.32 15.88
CA SER A 2 4.93 6.96 17.04
C SER A 2 4.33 5.57 16.84
N ASP A 3 4.27 4.77 17.90
CA ASP A 3 3.57 3.47 17.91
C ASP A 3 2.09 3.60 17.54
N GLU A 4 1.50 4.74 17.88
CA GLU A 4 0.11 5.07 17.57
C GLU A 4 -0.19 5.08 16.06
N GLU A 5 0.70 5.62 15.22
CA GLU A 5 0.46 5.63 13.77
C GLU A 5 0.54 4.23 13.15
N TYR A 6 1.39 3.34 13.70
CA TYR A 6 1.43 1.95 13.28
C TYR A 6 0.14 1.23 13.64
N LEU A 7 -0.38 1.42 14.86
CA LEU A 7 -1.63 0.81 15.31
C LEU A 7 -2.85 1.29 14.52
N LYS A 8 -2.89 2.58 14.15
CA LYS A 8 -3.96 3.14 13.31
C LYS A 8 -3.90 2.62 11.87
N SER A 9 -2.72 2.24 11.38
CA SER A 9 -2.52 1.80 10.01
C SER A 9 -2.79 0.30 9.84
N HIS A 10 -4.07 -0.10 9.90
CA HIS A 10 -4.50 -1.51 9.82
C HIS A 10 -5.50 -1.79 8.69
N PHE A 11 -5.97 -0.76 7.98
CA PHE A 11 -6.75 -0.95 6.76
C PHE A 11 -5.78 -1.17 5.60
N SER A 12 -5.87 -2.31 4.92
CA SER A 12 -4.91 -2.67 3.87
C SER A 12 -5.56 -2.99 2.54
N ALA A 13 -4.77 -2.81 1.49
CA ALA A 13 -5.04 -3.30 0.14
C ALA A 13 -3.78 -3.99 -0.39
N THR A 14 -3.91 -5.27 -0.75
CA THR A 14 -2.85 -6.03 -1.43
C THR A 14 -3.10 -5.94 -2.93
N MET A 15 -2.13 -5.38 -3.64
CA MET A 15 -2.12 -5.20 -5.08
C MET A 15 -1.13 -6.20 -5.69
N MET A 16 -1.42 -6.69 -6.89
CA MET A 16 -0.43 -7.38 -7.72
C MET A 16 -0.15 -6.53 -8.95
N THR A 17 1.12 -6.42 -9.31
CA THR A 17 1.59 -5.89 -10.59
C THR A 17 2.88 -6.60 -10.95
N GLU A 18 3.11 -6.90 -12.22
CA GLU A 18 4.36 -7.52 -12.70
C GLU A 18 5.42 -6.48 -13.12
N ASP A 19 5.04 -5.19 -13.15
CA ASP A 19 5.90 -4.11 -13.60
C ASP A 19 6.42 -3.29 -12.40
N ALA A 20 7.75 -3.20 -12.30
CA ALA A 20 8.42 -2.45 -11.24
C ALA A 20 8.11 -0.94 -11.31
N ALA A 21 7.93 -0.36 -12.49
CA ALA A 21 7.53 1.04 -12.64
C ALA A 21 6.12 1.25 -12.07
N VAL A 22 5.20 0.32 -12.32
CA VAL A 22 3.84 0.35 -11.76
C VAL A 22 3.89 0.21 -10.23
N LEU A 23 4.74 -0.65 -9.68
CA LEU A 23 4.99 -0.71 -8.22
C LEU A 23 5.37 0.66 -7.64
N HIS A 24 6.29 1.39 -8.29
CA HIS A 24 6.71 2.72 -7.82
C HIS A 24 5.58 3.76 -7.92
N VAL A 25 4.75 3.70 -8.98
CA VAL A 25 3.58 4.56 -9.10
C VAL A 25 2.54 4.26 -8.02
N LEU A 26 2.25 2.98 -7.76
CA LEU A 26 1.33 2.56 -6.69
C LEU A 26 1.81 3.07 -5.32
N ARG A 27 3.12 3.03 -5.05
CA ARG A 27 3.71 3.61 -3.83
C ARG A 27 3.47 5.11 -3.73
N ALA A 28 3.65 5.86 -4.82
CA ALA A 28 3.39 7.29 -4.86
C ALA A 28 1.90 7.62 -4.63
N LEU A 29 1.00 6.85 -5.24
CA LEU A 29 -0.46 7.01 -5.04
C LEU A 29 -0.88 6.69 -3.60
N CYS A 30 -0.33 5.63 -3.02
CA CYS A 30 -0.53 5.30 -1.62
C CYS A 30 -0.09 6.45 -0.71
N GLN A 31 1.11 7.00 -0.94
CA GLN A 31 1.62 8.15 -0.19
C GLN A 31 0.74 9.40 -0.35
N HIS A 32 0.18 9.63 -1.53
CA HIS A 32 -0.75 10.73 -1.78
C HIS A 32 -2.06 10.59 -1.00
N CYS A 33 -2.58 9.36 -0.88
CA CYS A 33 -3.88 9.09 -0.25
C CYS A 33 -3.81 8.91 1.26
N TYR A 34 -2.68 8.41 1.79
CA TYR A 34 -2.48 8.23 3.22
C TYR A 34 -2.43 9.59 3.94
N ALA A 35 -3.23 9.81 4.99
CA ALA A 35 -3.25 11.11 5.68
C ALA A 35 -2.18 11.23 6.79
N GLY A 36 -1.67 10.11 7.29
CA GLY A 36 -0.72 10.08 8.42
C GLY A 36 0.61 10.82 8.13
N LYS A 37 1.31 11.18 9.21
CA LYS A 37 2.56 11.95 9.15
C LYS A 37 3.70 11.13 8.54
N TYR A 38 3.79 9.86 8.92
CA TYR A 38 4.87 8.97 8.49
C TYR A 38 4.44 8.10 7.31
N LYS A 39 4.56 8.65 6.10
CA LYS A 39 4.13 8.00 4.83
C LYS A 39 4.73 6.62 4.62
N GLN A 40 5.94 6.37 5.11
CA GLN A 40 6.63 5.09 5.01
C GLN A 40 5.93 3.93 5.74
N ILE A 41 5.02 4.22 6.69
CA ILE A 41 4.21 3.19 7.36
C ILE A 41 3.25 2.55 6.35
N ALA A 42 2.73 3.36 5.41
CA ALA A 42 1.73 2.94 4.44
C ALA A 42 2.29 1.99 3.36
N TRP A 43 3.60 1.99 3.13
CA TRP A 43 4.28 1.15 2.14
C TRP A 43 5.53 0.45 2.71
N GLY A 44 5.62 0.27 4.02
CA GLY A 44 6.72 -0.49 4.62
C GLY A 44 6.78 -1.92 4.05
N GLY A 45 7.97 -2.37 3.67
CA GLY A 45 8.18 -3.73 3.15
C GLY A 45 7.85 -3.92 1.66
N THR A 46 7.63 -2.83 0.92
CA THR A 46 7.31 -2.87 -0.53
C THR A 46 8.55 -2.64 -1.42
N GLY A 47 9.73 -3.07 -0.99
CA GLY A 47 10.94 -3.01 -1.80
C GLY A 47 10.87 -3.99 -2.97
N GLU A 48 11.66 -3.77 -4.03
CA GLU A 48 11.60 -4.63 -5.23
C GLU A 48 11.97 -6.09 -4.92
N ARG A 49 12.89 -6.31 -3.96
CA ARG A 49 13.27 -7.65 -3.53
C ARG A 49 12.09 -8.35 -2.85
N GLU A 50 11.46 -7.69 -1.89
CA GLU A 50 10.33 -8.21 -1.13
C GLU A 50 9.13 -8.46 -2.06
N TRP A 51 8.80 -7.50 -2.92
CA TRP A 51 7.76 -7.61 -3.94
C TRP A 51 7.97 -8.82 -4.85
N ARG A 52 9.17 -9.00 -5.41
CA ARG A 52 9.49 -10.18 -6.24
C ARG A 52 9.40 -11.48 -5.46
N SER A 53 9.84 -11.50 -4.21
CA SER A 53 9.74 -12.70 -3.36
C SER A 53 8.31 -13.06 -2.96
N ASN A 54 7.39 -12.10 -3.05
CA ASN A 54 5.99 -12.25 -2.69
C ASN A 54 5.09 -12.35 -3.94
N GLU A 55 5.55 -13.07 -4.97
CA GLU A 55 4.79 -13.32 -6.22
C GLU A 55 4.27 -12.02 -6.86
N ASN A 56 5.10 -10.97 -6.83
CA ASN A 56 4.77 -9.65 -7.34
C ASN A 56 3.56 -8.98 -6.66
N CYS A 57 3.24 -9.40 -5.44
CA CYS A 57 2.20 -8.80 -4.61
C CYS A 57 2.78 -7.82 -3.58
N VAL A 58 2.07 -6.73 -3.35
CA VAL A 58 2.47 -5.63 -2.48
C VAL A 58 1.28 -5.18 -1.64
N THR A 59 1.48 -5.00 -0.33
CA THR A 59 0.42 -4.55 0.59
C THR A 59 0.65 -3.11 1.02
N PHE A 60 -0.36 -2.26 0.78
CA PHE A 60 -0.42 -0.89 1.26
C PHE A 60 -1.36 -0.78 2.45
N ARG A 61 -1.05 0.11 3.39
CA ARG A 61 -1.79 0.28 4.64
C ARG A 61 -2.22 1.72 4.88
N PHE A 62 -3.37 1.89 5.49
CA PHE A 62 -4.12 3.13 5.62
C PHE A 62 -4.71 3.26 7.02
N GLN A 63 -4.99 4.50 7.45
CA GLN A 63 -5.55 4.78 8.77
C GLN A 63 -7.08 4.70 8.80
N SER A 64 -7.71 4.62 7.63
CA SER A 64 -9.16 4.53 7.50
C SER A 64 -9.55 3.76 6.23
N PRO A 65 -10.78 3.21 6.19
CA PRO A 65 -11.29 2.56 4.98
C PRO A 65 -11.45 3.56 3.82
N SER A 66 -11.79 4.83 4.11
CA SER A 66 -11.94 5.88 3.08
C SER A 66 -10.62 6.25 2.41
N GLU A 67 -9.49 6.22 3.13
CA GLU A 67 -8.16 6.36 2.53
C GLU A 67 -7.84 5.22 1.56
N ARG A 68 -8.16 3.97 1.94
CA ARG A 68 -8.01 2.80 1.06
C ARG A 68 -8.87 2.92 -0.18
N GLU A 69 -10.13 3.30 -0.04
CA GLU A 69 -11.06 3.48 -1.16
C GLU A 69 -10.61 4.60 -2.10
N ARG A 70 -10.13 5.71 -1.55
CA ARG A 70 -9.53 6.80 -2.34
C ARG A 70 -8.32 6.31 -3.13
N PHE A 71 -7.43 5.54 -2.51
CA PHE A 71 -6.29 4.94 -3.19
C PHE A 71 -6.72 4.07 -4.39
N LEU A 72 -7.70 3.17 -4.20
CA LEU A 72 -8.21 2.33 -5.28
C LEU A 72 -8.87 3.16 -6.39
N THR A 73 -9.58 4.23 -6.03
CA THR A 73 -10.18 5.17 -6.98
C THR A 73 -9.12 5.87 -7.82
N GLU A 74 -8.05 6.37 -7.20
CA GLU A 74 -6.95 7.01 -7.93
C GLU A 74 -6.18 6.02 -8.82
N CYS A 75 -5.98 4.78 -8.37
CA CYS A 75 -5.40 3.73 -9.21
C CYS A 75 -6.26 3.48 -10.45
N ALA A 76 -7.57 3.33 -10.30
CA ALA A 76 -8.48 3.13 -11.43
C ALA A 76 -8.58 4.35 -12.36
N ARG A 77 -8.40 5.56 -11.82
CA ARG A 77 -8.43 6.81 -12.60
C ARG A 77 -7.16 7.02 -13.44
N LEU A 78 -6.00 6.61 -12.93
CA LEU A 78 -4.69 6.97 -13.50
C LEU A 78 -3.98 5.82 -14.22
N LEU A 79 -4.29 4.57 -13.87
CA LEU A 79 -3.60 3.40 -14.38
C LEU A 79 -4.53 2.54 -15.21
N ASP A 80 -4.00 1.99 -16.30
CA ASP A 80 -4.68 0.94 -17.06
C ASP A 80 -4.90 -0.30 -16.17
N ALA A 81 -6.11 -0.87 -16.23
CA ALA A 81 -6.51 -2.02 -15.41
C ALA A 81 -5.73 -3.31 -15.74
N SER A 82 -5.06 -3.40 -16.88
CA SER A 82 -4.18 -4.52 -17.22
C SER A 82 -2.85 -4.51 -16.46
N LEU A 83 -2.44 -3.35 -15.92
CA LEU A 83 -1.14 -3.17 -15.27
C LEU A 83 -1.14 -3.57 -13.79
N TRP A 84 -2.32 -3.73 -13.19
CA TRP A 84 -2.45 -4.04 -11.77
C TRP A 84 -3.76 -4.76 -11.48
N ARG A 85 -3.79 -5.53 -10.39
CA ARG A 85 -5.03 -6.09 -9.85
C ARG A 85 -5.10 -5.95 -8.34
N LEU A 86 -6.29 -5.72 -7.82
CA LEU A 86 -6.56 -5.88 -6.39
C LEU A 86 -6.66 -7.37 -6.08
N VAL A 87 -5.83 -7.86 -5.15
CA VAL A 87 -5.83 -9.25 -4.70
C VAL A 87 -6.74 -9.43 -3.49
N LYS A 88 -6.62 -8.53 -2.50
CA LYS A 88 -7.46 -8.55 -1.30
C LYS A 88 -7.43 -7.21 -0.58
N THR A 89 -8.39 -7.00 0.31
CA THR A 89 -8.40 -5.93 1.30
C THR A 89 -8.57 -6.51 2.70
N SER A 90 -8.11 -5.80 3.72
CA SER A 90 -8.32 -6.16 5.13
C SER A 90 -8.57 -4.91 5.97
N ASP A 91 -9.35 -5.05 7.04
CA ASP A 91 -9.57 -4.02 8.05
C ASP A 91 -8.84 -4.35 9.37
N SER A 92 -7.94 -5.35 9.35
CA SER A 92 -7.24 -5.85 10.54
C SER A 92 -5.84 -6.36 10.20
N ASP A 93 -5.17 -5.71 9.25
CA ASP A 93 -3.80 -6.03 8.79
C ASP A 93 -2.83 -4.92 9.23
N PRO A 94 -2.35 -4.97 10.48
CA PRO A 94 -1.55 -3.89 11.06
C PRO A 94 -0.22 -3.71 10.35
N ALA A 95 0.25 -2.45 10.29
CA ALA A 95 1.58 -2.15 9.79
C ALA A 95 2.68 -2.71 10.70
N GLU A 96 3.70 -3.30 10.10
CA GLU A 96 4.84 -3.86 10.82
C GLU A 96 6.09 -2.98 10.68
N ARG A 97 6.81 -2.78 11.80
CA ARG A 97 8.09 -2.06 11.81
C ARG A 97 9.14 -2.83 11.01
N GLN A 98 9.64 -2.21 9.95
CA GLN A 98 10.64 -2.82 9.05
C GLN A 98 12.08 -2.67 9.54
N ARG A 99 12.34 -1.77 10.50
CA ARG A 99 13.64 -1.58 11.15
C ARG A 99 13.43 -1.63 12.65
N ARG A 100 14.20 -2.48 13.33
CA ARG A 100 14.28 -2.52 14.81
C ARG A 100 15.31 -1.51 15.29
#